data_AF-A0A7V5LQN0-F1
#
_entry.id   AF-A0A7V5LQN0-F1
#
_cell.length_a   1.000
_cell.length_b   1.000
_cell.length_c   1.000
_cell.angle_alpha   90.00
_cell.angle_beta   90.00
_cell.angle_gamma   90.00
#
_symmetry.space_group_name_H-M   'P 1'
#
loop_
_entity.id
_entity.type
_entity.pdbx_description
1 polymer ?
#
loop_
_entity_poly.entity_id
_entity_poly.type
_entity_poly.pdbx_seq_one_letter_code
_entity_poly.pdbx_strand_id
1 'polypeptide(L)' 'AHNALSMPPLSLCPNCGTPKIPHRACPECGYYRERQVIEGAEE' A
#
# COMPACT_ATOMS: atom_id res chain seq x y z
N ALA A 1 -5.16 -28.40 -14.37
CA ALA A 1 -5.29 -27.00 -14.83
C ALA A 1 -5.66 -26.10 -13.64
N HIS A 2 -4.70 -25.73 -12.78
CA HIS A 2 -4.92 -24.85 -11.62
C HIS A 2 -3.69 -24.00 -11.25
N ASN A 3 -2.68 -23.95 -12.12
CA ASN A 3 -1.39 -23.29 -11.83
C ASN A 3 -1.35 -21.81 -12.26
N ALA A 4 -2.51 -21.20 -12.48
CA ALA A 4 -2.57 -19.79 -12.88
C ALA A 4 -2.38 -18.90 -11.65
N LEU A 5 -1.42 -17.98 -11.72
CA LEU A 5 -1.21 -16.96 -10.69
C LEU A 5 -2.20 -15.81 -10.90
N SER A 6 -2.80 -15.33 -9.81
CA SER A 6 -3.63 -14.12 -9.82
C SER A 6 -2.87 -12.94 -9.26
N MET A 7 -3.09 -11.77 -9.85
CA MET A 7 -2.49 -10.55 -9.35
C MET A 7 -3.10 -10.15 -8.00
N PRO A 8 -2.30 -9.63 -7.06
CA PRO A 8 -2.82 -9.09 -5.81
C PRO A 8 -3.69 -7.86 -6.08
N PRO A 9 -4.78 -7.66 -5.30
CA PRO A 9 -5.60 -6.47 -5.42
C PRO A 9 -4.83 -5.24 -4.92
N LEU A 10 -4.89 -4.18 -5.73
CA LEU A 10 -4.30 -2.88 -5.42
C LEU A 10 -5.40 -1.83 -5.28
N SER A 11 -5.20 -0.86 -4.40
CA SER A 11 -6.09 0.28 -4.16
C SER A 11 -5.26 1.55 -4.08
N LEU A 12 -5.81 2.69 -4.47
CA LEU A 12 -5.08 3.95 -4.41
C LEU A 12 -4.93 4.42 -2.96
N CYS A 13 -3.76 4.97 -2.63
CA CYS A 13 -3.53 5.64 -1.37
C CYS A 13 -4.29 6.98 -1.36
N PRO A 14 -5.12 7.25 -0.34
CA PRO A 14 -5.84 8.52 -0.23
C PRO A 14 -4.93 9.72 0.07
N ASN A 15 -3.68 9.49 0.49
CA ASN A 15 -2.77 10.56 0.91
C ASN A 15 -1.79 10.98 -0.21
N CYS A 16 -1.18 10.03 -0.92
CA CYS A 16 -0.21 10.29 -1.99
C CYS A 16 -0.65 9.82 -3.39
N GLY A 17 -1.79 9.14 -3.52
CA GLY A 17 -2.29 8.64 -4.80
C GLY A 17 -1.56 7.42 -5.37
N THR A 18 -0.53 6.88 -4.70
CA THR A 18 0.17 5.68 -5.19
C THR A 18 -0.64 4.40 -4.95
N PRO A 19 -0.49 3.38 -5.81
CA PRO A 19 -1.13 2.08 -5.59
C PRO A 19 -0.55 1.41 -4.34
N LYS A 20 -1.42 0.99 -3.43
CA LYS A 20 -1.09 0.28 -2.21
C LYS A 20 -1.98 -0.94 -2.03
N ILE A 21 -1.53 -1.88 -1.20
CA ILE A 21 -2.34 -3.02 -0.81
C ILE A 21 -3.42 -2.56 0.19
N PRO A 22 -4.69 -2.98 0.02
CA PRO A 22 -5.74 -2.68 1.00
C PRO A 22 -5.37 -3.23 2.38
N HIS A 23 -5.81 -2.55 3.45
CA HIS A 23 -5.50 -2.88 4.85
C HIS A 23 -4.02 -2.83 5.26
N ARG A 24 -3.12 -2.35 4.40
CA ARG A 24 -1.72 -2.04 4.76
C ARG A 24 -1.46 -0.54 4.76
N ALA A 25 -0.44 -0.14 5.54
CA ALA A 25 0.16 1.18 5.44
C ALA A 25 0.76 1.36 4.03
N CYS A 26 0.68 2.57 3.51
CA CYS A 26 1.31 2.88 2.24
C CYS A 26 2.83 2.75 2.38
N PRO A 27 3.53 1.98 1.53
CA PRO A 27 4.99 1.88 1.61
C PRO A 27 5.67 3.20 1.22
N GLU A 28 5.02 4.00 0.36
CA GLU A 28 5.58 5.25 -0.16
C GLU A 28 5.47 6.39 0.85
N CYS A 29 4.26 6.68 1.34
CA CYS A 29 4.04 7.81 2.24
C CYS A 29 3.94 7.42 3.72
N GLY A 30 3.83 6.13 4.01
CA GLY A 30 3.77 5.64 5.38
C GLY A 30 2.48 5.82 6.14
N TYR A 31 1.43 6.29 5.47
CA TYR A 31 0.13 6.53 6.09
C TYR A 31 -0.77 5.29 6.06
N TYR A 32 -1.48 5.09 7.16
CA TYR A 32 -2.63 4.20 7.29
C TYR A 32 -3.73 4.90 8.07
N ARG A 33 -4.91 5.07 7.45
CA ARG A 33 -6.08 5.69 8.10
C ARG A 33 -5.72 6.99 8.83
N GLU A 34 -5.11 7.92 8.08
CA GLU A 34 -4.78 9.28 8.53
C GLU A 34 -3.72 9.36 9.65
N ARG A 35 -3.17 8.22 10.06
CA ARG A 35 -1.99 8.15 10.92
C ARG A 35 -0.76 7.78 10.10
N GLN A 36 0.33 8.49 10.34
CA GLN A 36 1.65 8.08 9.90
C GLN A 36 2.10 6.94 10.81
N VAL A 37 2.38 5.77 10.22
CA VAL A 37 2.72 4.54 10.96
C VAL A 37 4.18 4.14 10.77
N ILE A 38 4.81 4.61 9.70
CA ILE A 38 6.26 4.48 9.51
C ILE A 38 6.89 5.87 9.58
N GLU A 39 7.86 5.97 10.48
CA GLU A 39 8.77 7.11 10.62
C GLU A 39 9.98 6.77 9.74
N GLY A 40 10.05 7.34 8.54
CA GLY A 40 11.15 7.11 7.61
C GLY A 40 10.83 6.12 6.50
N ALA A 41 10.39 6.66 5.36
CA ALA A 41 11.00 6.27 4.09
C ALA A 41 12.12 7.30 3.84
N GLU A 42 13.17 7.25 4.65
CA GLU A 42 14.47 7.81 4.30
C GLU A 42 15.43 6.63 4.17
N GLU A 43 15.59 6.18 2.93
CA GLU A 43 16.85 5.84 2.26
C GLU A 43 16.60 5.73 0.75
#